data_AF-A0A849Y7L8-F1
#
_entry.id   AF-A0A849Y7L8-F1
#
_cell.length_a   1.000
_cell.length_b   1.000
_cell.length_c   1.000
_cell.angle_alpha   90.00
_cell.angle_beta   90.00
_cell.angle_gamma   90.00
#
_symmetry.space_group_name_H-M   'P 1'
#
loop_
_entity.id
_entity.type
_entity.pdbx_description
1 polymer ?
#
loop_
_entity_poly.entity_id
_entity_poly.type
_entity_poly.pdbx_seq_one_letter_code
_entity_poly.pdbx_strand_id
1 'polypeptide(L)'
;MISTRARRALAAGGFLLLAAGLGAANAPMEASDDREFQEARGLFWSGQYDQAEPLLKTYLLKHPSHSPSRAFLQMIQQARARNPSKIGETRKRLEGILLEEVKFDGADWETVLDFFKEKANPSSNGKDADPHVNFINLVPPSLKANVTLNLRKVSLLTAIRYACEMADLRYHVDSWAVIIAMPERTSAK
;
A
#
# COMPACT_ATOMS: atom_id res chain seq x y z
N MET A 1 -8.71 -30.31 -62.53
CA MET A 1 -7.50 -30.15 -63.39
C MET A 1 -6.89 -28.80 -63.02
N ILE A 2 -5.90 -28.77 -62.12
CA ILE A 2 -4.44 -28.78 -62.38
C ILE A 2 -4.02 -27.49 -63.13
N SER A 3 -3.64 -26.45 -62.37
CA SER A 3 -2.26 -25.90 -62.23
C SER A 3 -1.98 -24.81 -63.29
N THR A 4 -1.08 -23.83 -63.20
CA THR A 4 0.15 -23.59 -62.43
C THR A 4 0.60 -22.14 -62.74
N ARG A 5 1.24 -21.44 -61.77
CA ARG A 5 2.37 -20.46 -61.92
C ARG A 5 2.17 -19.19 -62.78
N ALA A 6 2.89 -18.07 -62.63
CA ALA A 6 3.69 -17.39 -61.60
C ALA A 6 4.36 -16.17 -62.32
N ARG A 7 4.86 -15.20 -61.53
CA ARG A 7 5.88 -14.16 -61.83
C ARG A 7 5.34 -12.81 -62.37
N ARG A 8 5.36 -11.71 -61.61
CA ARG A 8 6.48 -10.81 -61.17
C ARG A 8 7.03 -9.87 -62.26
N ALA A 9 6.81 -8.56 -62.11
CA ALA A 9 7.74 -7.41 -62.29
C ALA A 9 6.88 -6.11 -62.22
N LEU A 10 7.03 -5.14 -61.29
CA LEU A 10 8.15 -4.28 -60.86
C LEU A 10 8.36 -3.06 -61.77
N ALA A 11 7.88 -1.89 -61.33
CA ALA A 11 8.36 -0.53 -61.63
C ALA A 11 7.66 0.41 -60.61
N ALA A 12 8.29 0.92 -59.56
CA ALA A 12 9.35 1.94 -59.48
C ALA A 12 8.89 3.34 -59.93
N GLY A 13 8.84 4.26 -58.96
CA GLY A 13 8.45 5.67 -59.09
C GLY A 13 7.44 6.01 -57.99
N GLY A 14 7.78 6.66 -56.88
CA GLY A 14 8.68 7.78 -56.70
C GLY A 14 7.83 9.01 -56.37
N PHE A 15 7.47 9.21 -55.10
CA PHE A 15 7.15 10.54 -54.59
C PHE A 15 7.47 10.64 -53.10
N LEU A 16 8.15 11.73 -52.77
CA LEU A 16 8.79 12.06 -51.51
C LEU A 16 7.88 13.04 -50.74
N LEU A 17 8.00 12.96 -49.41
CA LEU A 17 7.85 14.02 -48.39
C LEU A 17 6.51 14.32 -47.69
N LEU A 18 6.68 14.32 -46.35
CA LEU A 18 6.14 15.22 -45.31
C LEU A 18 4.69 14.99 -44.82
N ALA A 19 4.58 14.42 -43.61
CA ALA A 19 4.32 15.24 -42.42
C ALA A 19 4.42 14.40 -41.14
N ALA A 20 5.09 14.97 -40.15
CA ALA A 20 5.19 14.46 -38.80
C ALA A 20 3.80 14.35 -38.15
N GLY A 21 3.52 13.18 -37.59
CA GLY A 21 2.44 12.96 -36.62
C GLY A 21 3.03 12.31 -35.39
N LEU A 22 3.46 13.15 -34.44
CA LEU A 22 3.75 12.76 -33.06
C LEU A 22 2.51 12.07 -32.47
N GLY A 23 2.57 10.75 -32.32
CA GLY A 23 1.75 9.99 -31.40
C GLY A 23 2.65 9.41 -30.33
N ALA A 24 3.27 10.29 -29.54
CA ALA A 24 3.99 9.88 -28.34
C ALA A 24 3.00 9.21 -27.37
N ALA A 25 3.34 7.97 -27.02
CA ALA A 25 2.99 7.26 -25.79
C ALA A 25 1.88 7.88 -24.91
N ASN A 26 0.67 7.32 -24.97
CA ASN A 26 -0.18 7.23 -23.77
C ASN A 26 0.22 5.97 -22.99
N ALA A 27 1.42 5.99 -22.42
CA ALA A 27 1.66 5.20 -21.21
C ALA A 27 1.04 6.01 -20.06
N PRO A 28 0.23 5.40 -19.17
CA PRO A 28 -0.15 6.09 -17.95
C PRO A 28 1.16 6.40 -17.22
N MET A 29 1.52 7.69 -17.18
CA MET A 29 2.65 8.18 -16.41
C MET A 29 2.39 7.71 -14.98
N GLU A 30 3.16 6.72 -14.52
CA GLU A 30 3.04 6.21 -13.17
C GLU A 30 3.23 7.40 -12.24
N ALA A 31 2.20 7.70 -11.46
CA ALA A 31 2.19 8.83 -10.55
C ALA A 31 3.21 8.68 -9.38
N SER A 32 4.09 7.70 -9.45
CA SER A 32 5.26 7.52 -8.60
C SER A 32 6.37 8.53 -8.91
N ASP A 33 6.47 9.12 -10.11
CA ASP A 33 7.58 10.02 -10.47
C ASP A 33 7.26 11.53 -10.39
N ASP A 34 6.01 11.89 -10.06
CA ASP A 34 5.63 13.30 -9.98
C ASP A 34 6.21 13.97 -8.73
N ARG A 35 7.00 15.03 -8.95
CA ARG A 35 7.71 15.77 -7.90
C ARG A 35 6.76 16.35 -6.85
N GLU A 36 5.59 16.84 -7.25
CA GLU A 36 4.60 17.41 -6.32
C GLU A 36 4.02 16.33 -5.40
N PHE A 37 3.76 15.13 -5.95
CA PHE A 37 3.28 14.00 -5.16
C PHE A 37 4.36 13.45 -4.22
N GLN A 38 5.61 13.39 -4.68
CA GLN A 38 6.76 12.96 -3.87
C GLN A 38 6.99 13.87 -2.66
N GLU A 39 6.93 15.17 -2.86
CA GLU A 39 7.03 16.17 -1.79
C GLU A 39 5.89 16.01 -0.77
N ALA A 40 4.65 15.91 -1.25
CA ALA A 40 3.49 15.73 -0.40
C ALA A 40 3.57 14.43 0.43
N ARG A 41 4.10 13.36 -0.16
CA ARG A 41 4.37 12.09 0.51
C ARG A 41 5.46 12.23 1.58
N GLY A 42 6.54 12.94 1.29
CA GLY A 42 7.60 13.22 2.27
C GLY A 42 7.08 14.01 3.48
N LEU A 43 6.25 15.02 3.24
CA LEU A 43 5.61 15.82 4.29
C LEU A 43 4.65 14.98 5.14
N PHE A 44 3.88 14.08 4.49
CA PHE A 44 3.00 13.15 5.20
C PHE A 44 3.77 12.25 6.16
N TRP A 45 4.85 11.60 5.71
CA TRP A 45 5.67 10.74 6.57
C TRP A 45 6.35 11.49 7.70
N SER A 46 6.67 12.77 7.47
CA SER A 46 7.23 13.67 8.48
C SER A 46 6.18 14.21 9.47
N GLY A 47 4.92 13.78 9.38
CA GLY A 47 3.82 14.24 10.23
C GLY A 47 3.35 15.68 9.95
N GLN A 48 3.84 16.31 8.89
CA GLN A 48 3.53 17.70 8.53
C GLN A 48 2.21 17.76 7.74
N TYR A 49 1.13 17.29 8.36
CA TYR A 49 -0.16 17.14 7.69
C TYR A 49 -0.75 18.45 7.16
N ASP A 50 -0.50 19.56 7.84
CA ASP A 50 -0.95 20.90 7.43
C ASP A 50 -0.30 21.36 6.12
N GLN A 51 0.90 20.86 5.80
CA GLN A 51 1.60 21.13 4.55
C GLN A 51 1.32 20.04 3.51
N ALA A 52 1.20 18.78 3.91
CA ALA A 52 0.93 17.66 3.00
C ALA A 52 -0.47 17.73 2.36
N GLU A 53 -1.49 18.07 3.15
CA GLU A 53 -2.89 18.09 2.69
C GLU A 53 -3.16 19.05 1.51
N PRO A 54 -2.75 20.33 1.53
CA PRO A 54 -3.01 21.23 0.41
C PRO A 54 -2.29 20.79 -0.87
N LEU A 55 -1.09 20.19 -0.77
CA LEU A 55 -0.39 19.63 -1.92
C LEU A 55 -1.14 18.43 -2.51
N LEU A 56 -1.60 17.49 -1.68
CA LEU A 56 -2.38 16.33 -2.14
C LEU A 56 -3.72 16.72 -2.76
N LYS A 57 -4.42 17.73 -2.20
CA LYS A 57 -5.66 18.26 -2.78
C LYS A 57 -5.39 18.91 -4.12
N THR A 58 -4.37 19.74 -4.21
CA THR A 58 -3.97 20.40 -5.46
C THR A 58 -3.59 19.36 -6.52
N TYR A 59 -2.88 18.31 -6.12
CA TYR A 59 -2.53 17.20 -6.99
C TYR A 59 -3.76 16.46 -7.51
N LEU A 60 -4.77 16.21 -6.66
CA LEU A 60 -6.04 15.59 -7.09
C LEU A 60 -6.85 16.47 -8.03
N LEU A 61 -6.76 17.80 -7.94
CA LEU A 61 -7.41 18.67 -8.93
C LEU A 61 -6.83 18.46 -10.32
N LYS A 62 -5.52 18.22 -10.42
CA LYS A 62 -4.81 17.92 -11.68
C LYS A 62 -4.97 16.45 -12.11
N HIS A 63 -5.05 15.53 -11.14
CA HIS A 63 -5.13 14.09 -11.35
C HIS A 63 -6.33 13.48 -10.58
N PRO A 64 -7.58 13.71 -11.01
CA PRO A 64 -8.77 13.34 -10.24
C PRO A 64 -8.89 11.85 -9.92
N SER A 65 -8.34 10.99 -10.78
CA SER A 65 -8.35 9.53 -10.61
C SER A 65 -7.23 8.98 -9.73
N HIS A 66 -6.29 9.81 -9.26
CA HIS A 66 -5.10 9.35 -8.53
C HIS A 66 -5.43 8.73 -7.16
N SER A 67 -5.42 7.40 -7.10
CA SER A 67 -5.81 6.62 -5.90
C SER A 67 -4.94 6.91 -4.66
N PRO A 68 -3.60 6.95 -4.77
CA PRO A 68 -2.74 7.22 -3.62
C PRO A 68 -3.01 8.56 -2.94
N SER A 69 -3.23 9.65 -3.68
CA SER A 69 -3.50 10.96 -3.07
C SER A 69 -4.81 10.97 -2.28
N ARG A 70 -5.85 10.28 -2.75
CA ARG A 70 -7.11 10.12 -1.98
C ARG A 70 -6.86 9.35 -0.68
N ALA A 71 -6.08 8.27 -0.74
CA ALA A 71 -5.74 7.49 0.45
C ALA A 71 -4.97 8.34 1.47
N PHE A 72 -3.96 9.10 1.05
CA PHE A 72 -3.22 9.98 1.96
C PHE A 72 -4.11 11.06 2.59
N LEU A 73 -5.02 11.68 1.84
CA LEU A 73 -5.96 12.66 2.41
C LEU A 73 -6.88 12.03 3.45
N GLN A 74 -7.36 10.81 3.20
CA GLN A 74 -8.15 10.07 4.18
C GLN A 74 -7.34 9.78 5.45
N MET A 75 -6.09 9.35 5.30
CA MET A 75 -5.17 9.13 6.43
C MET A 75 -4.92 10.42 7.22
N ILE A 76 -4.72 11.57 6.55
CA ILE A 76 -4.57 12.87 7.21
C ILE A 76 -5.82 13.23 8.02
N GLN A 77 -7.01 13.08 7.44
CA GLN A 77 -8.27 13.35 8.14
C GLN A 77 -8.41 12.46 9.38
N GLN A 78 -8.05 11.18 9.28
CA GLN A 78 -8.11 10.24 10.39
C GLN A 78 -7.04 10.54 11.46
N ALA A 79 -5.82 10.92 11.05
CA ALA A 79 -4.76 11.33 11.96
C ALA A 79 -5.05 12.66 12.68
N ARG A 80 -5.89 13.53 12.11
CA ARG A 80 -6.40 14.73 12.79
C ARG A 80 -7.61 14.45 13.66
N ALA A 81 -8.42 13.46 13.29
CA ALA A 81 -9.48 12.92 14.14
C ALA A 81 -8.93 12.00 15.26
N ARG A 82 -7.60 11.95 15.41
CA ARG A 82 -6.88 11.14 16.39
C ARG A 82 -7.37 11.47 17.79
N ASN A 83 -8.21 10.58 18.30
CA ASN A 83 -8.71 10.61 19.64
C ASN A 83 -7.83 9.66 20.48
N PRO A 84 -7.03 10.16 21.44
CA PRO A 84 -6.18 9.31 22.27
C PRO A 84 -6.93 8.18 22.98
N SER A 85 -8.21 8.39 23.34
CA SER A 85 -9.06 7.34 23.92
C SER A 85 -9.23 6.17 22.95
N LYS A 86 -9.50 6.46 21.68
CA LYS A 86 -9.70 5.44 20.63
C LYS A 86 -8.43 4.67 20.29
N ILE A 87 -7.26 5.30 20.40
CA ILE A 87 -5.96 4.58 20.29
C ILE A 87 -5.87 3.53 21.40
N GLY A 88 -6.20 3.93 22.64
CA GLY A 88 -6.24 3.03 23.78
C GLY A 88 -7.25 1.89 23.60
N GLU A 89 -8.43 2.18 23.08
CA GLU A 89 -9.46 1.17 22.77
C GLU A 89 -8.99 0.17 21.70
N THR A 90 -8.41 0.67 20.60
CA THR A 90 -7.88 -0.18 19.52
C THR A 90 -6.78 -1.10 20.03
N ARG A 91 -5.85 -0.55 20.83
CA ARG A 91 -4.79 -1.33 21.48
C ARG A 91 -5.37 -2.40 22.41
N LYS A 92 -6.28 -2.02 23.31
CA LYS A 92 -6.92 -2.96 24.26
C LYS A 92 -7.64 -4.08 23.52
N ARG A 93 -8.30 -3.79 22.41
CA ARG A 93 -8.94 -4.81 21.58
C ARG A 93 -7.93 -5.80 21.01
N LEU A 94 -6.83 -5.34 20.41
CA LEU A 94 -5.78 -6.21 19.88
C LEU A 94 -5.08 -7.03 20.99
N GLU A 95 -5.01 -6.49 22.21
CA GLU A 95 -4.52 -7.21 23.39
C GLU A 95 -5.51 -8.25 23.91
N GLY A 96 -6.81 -7.99 23.80
CA GLY A 96 -7.88 -8.89 24.24
C GLY A 96 -8.13 -10.10 23.33
N ILE A 97 -7.69 -10.04 22.07
CA ILE A 97 -7.79 -11.18 21.15
C ILE A 97 -6.67 -12.17 21.48
N LEU A 98 -7.03 -13.28 22.14
CA LEU A 98 -6.11 -14.36 22.49
C LEU A 98 -6.01 -15.39 21.37
N LEU A 99 -4.77 -15.72 20.99
CA LEU A 99 -4.45 -16.74 20.01
C LEU A 99 -3.88 -17.96 20.75
N GLU A 100 -4.56 -19.09 20.62
CA GLU A 100 -4.12 -20.36 21.23
C GLU A 100 -2.75 -20.78 20.71
N GLU A 101 -2.58 -20.73 19.40
CA GLU A 101 -1.32 -21.02 18.71
C GLU A 101 -1.21 -20.17 17.45
N VAL A 102 0.00 -19.66 17.21
CA VAL A 102 0.38 -19.04 15.94
C VAL A 102 1.67 -19.71 15.49
N LYS A 103 1.64 -20.30 14.30
CA LYS A 103 2.80 -20.97 13.73
C LYS A 103 2.97 -20.54 12.28
N PHE A 104 4.09 -19.91 12.00
CA PHE A 104 4.55 -19.63 10.64
C PHE A 104 5.91 -20.30 10.44
N ASP A 105 6.10 -20.89 9.27
CA ASP A 105 7.33 -21.55 8.86
C ASP A 105 7.77 -20.95 7.53
N GLY A 106 8.56 -19.88 7.59
CA GLY A 106 9.00 -19.13 6.42
C GLY A 106 7.86 -18.49 5.62
N ALA A 107 6.76 -18.10 6.27
CA ALA A 107 5.60 -17.51 5.60
C ALA A 107 5.94 -16.12 5.07
N ASP A 108 5.45 -15.77 3.88
CA ASP A 108 5.61 -14.42 3.35
C ASP A 108 4.79 -13.39 4.16
N TRP A 109 5.27 -12.15 4.14
CA TRP A 109 4.65 -11.06 4.90
C TRP A 109 3.18 -10.81 4.54
N GLU A 110 2.77 -11.00 3.28
CA GLU A 110 1.38 -10.79 2.86
C GLU A 110 0.45 -11.81 3.52
N THR A 111 0.84 -13.09 3.49
CA THR A 111 0.16 -14.19 4.19
C THR A 111 0.05 -13.94 5.69
N VAL A 112 1.13 -13.48 6.32
CA VAL A 112 1.15 -13.14 7.75
C VAL A 112 0.19 -11.99 8.07
N LEU A 113 0.20 -10.95 7.23
CA LEU A 113 -0.67 -9.79 7.41
C LEU A 113 -2.15 -10.16 7.22
N ASP A 114 -2.46 -11.00 6.25
CA ASP A 114 -3.83 -11.46 6.01
C ASP A 114 -4.35 -12.32 7.16
N PHE A 115 -3.51 -13.17 7.75
CA PHE A 115 -3.83 -13.86 9.00
C PHE A 115 -4.18 -12.86 10.11
N PHE A 116 -3.41 -11.78 10.30
CA PHE A 116 -3.72 -10.77 11.32
C PHE A 116 -5.03 -10.04 11.06
N LYS A 117 -5.33 -9.68 9.80
CA LYS A 117 -6.61 -9.05 9.43
C LYS A 117 -7.79 -9.95 9.75
N GLU A 118 -7.69 -11.25 9.41
CA GLU A 118 -8.71 -12.25 9.68
C GLU A 118 -8.96 -12.37 11.20
N LYS A 119 -7.91 -12.46 12.00
CA LYS A 119 -8.03 -12.58 13.46
C LYS A 119 -8.51 -11.30 14.15
N ALA A 120 -8.17 -10.12 13.62
CA ALA A 120 -8.65 -8.84 14.14
C ALA A 120 -10.13 -8.58 13.84
N ASN A 121 -10.61 -9.12 12.71
CA ASN A 121 -11.93 -8.86 12.15
C ASN A 121 -12.61 -10.17 11.70
N PRO A 122 -12.95 -11.07 12.64
CA PRO A 122 -13.68 -12.29 12.28
C PRO A 122 -14.99 -11.91 11.59
N SER A 123 -15.37 -12.63 10.53
CA SER A 123 -16.55 -12.32 9.72
C SER A 123 -17.83 -12.31 10.58
N SER A 124 -18.26 -11.13 11.02
CA SER A 124 -19.51 -10.96 11.74
C SER A 124 -20.67 -10.79 10.74
N ASN A 125 -21.51 -11.82 10.60
CA ASN A 125 -22.73 -11.79 9.78
C ASN A 125 -23.90 -11.00 10.44
N GLY A 126 -23.64 -9.90 11.14
CA GLY A 126 -24.64 -9.21 11.95
C GLY A 126 -24.48 -7.69 11.96
N LYS A 127 -25.60 -6.97 12.11
CA LYS A 127 -25.74 -5.50 12.13
C LYS A 127 -24.94 -4.78 13.23
N ASP A 128 -24.30 -5.51 14.14
CA ASP A 128 -23.42 -5.01 15.20
C ASP A 128 -21.97 -5.37 14.90
N ALA A 129 -21.48 -4.98 13.71
CA ALA A 129 -20.09 -5.17 13.36
C ALA A 129 -19.22 -4.30 14.28
N ASP A 130 -18.52 -4.96 15.20
CA ASP A 130 -17.44 -4.38 16.00
C ASP A 130 -16.55 -3.48 15.12
N PRO A 131 -16.13 -2.28 15.57
CA PRO A 131 -15.45 -1.31 14.73
C PRO A 131 -14.22 -1.95 14.04
N HIS A 132 -14.25 -2.04 12.72
CA HIS A 132 -13.24 -2.75 11.94
C HIS A 132 -11.84 -2.17 12.20
N VAL A 133 -10.87 -3.01 12.58
CA VAL A 133 -9.47 -2.59 12.70
C VAL A 133 -8.84 -2.65 11.33
N ASN A 134 -8.51 -1.50 10.76
CA ASN A 134 -7.84 -1.45 9.46
C ASN A 134 -6.35 -1.78 9.58
N PHE A 135 -5.76 -2.38 8.54
CA PHE A 135 -4.32 -2.64 8.48
C PHE A 135 -3.73 -1.92 7.28
N ILE A 136 -2.82 -0.99 7.53
CA ILE A 136 -2.15 -0.21 6.47
C ILE A 136 -0.77 -0.80 6.27
N ASN A 137 -0.58 -1.46 5.12
CA ASN A 137 0.72 -1.97 4.70
C ASN A 137 1.46 -0.91 3.88
N LEU A 138 2.55 -0.40 4.43
CA LEU A 138 3.44 0.57 3.77
C LEU A 138 4.77 -0.08 3.37
N VAL A 139 4.87 -1.39 3.55
CA VAL A 139 6.02 -2.17 3.13
C VAL A 139 6.03 -2.25 1.60
N PRO A 140 7.15 -1.90 0.93
CA PRO A 140 7.21 -1.96 -0.51
C PRO A 140 7.13 -3.42 -0.99
N PRO A 141 6.43 -3.70 -2.10
CA PRO A 141 6.24 -5.07 -2.61
C PRO A 141 7.55 -5.74 -3.04
N SER A 142 8.62 -4.97 -3.25
CA SER A 142 9.96 -5.48 -3.52
C SER A 142 10.62 -6.15 -2.30
N LEU A 143 10.16 -5.85 -1.08
CA LEU A 143 10.69 -6.44 0.14
C LEU A 143 10.07 -7.81 0.35
N LYS A 144 10.83 -8.86 0.06
CA LYS A 144 10.45 -10.25 0.41
C LYS A 144 10.85 -10.54 1.86
N ALA A 145 9.99 -10.16 2.79
CA ALA A 145 10.15 -10.52 4.19
C ALA A 145 9.44 -11.85 4.47
N ASN A 146 10.17 -12.80 5.07
CA ASN A 146 9.63 -14.08 5.51
C ASN A 146 9.64 -14.13 7.04
N VAL A 147 8.62 -14.74 7.60
CA VAL A 147 8.41 -14.82 9.05
C VAL A 147 8.34 -16.28 9.45
N THR A 148 9.21 -16.65 10.39
CA THR A 148 9.12 -17.92 11.11
C THR A 148 8.84 -17.61 12.57
N LEU A 149 7.71 -18.09 13.08
CA LEU A 149 7.35 -17.90 14.49
C LEU A 149 6.57 -19.11 14.99
N ASN A 150 6.71 -19.39 16.28
CA ASN A 150 5.92 -20.38 16.99
C ASN A 150 5.57 -19.80 18.36
N LEU A 151 4.33 -19.31 18.48
CA LEU A 151 3.81 -18.66 19.67
C LEU A 151 2.60 -19.43 20.18
N ARG A 152 2.44 -19.48 21.50
CA ARG A 152 1.29 -20.12 22.16
C ARG A 152 0.72 -19.22 23.22
N LYS A 153 -0.61 -19.14 23.29
CA LYS A 153 -1.35 -18.35 24.29
C LYS A 153 -0.87 -16.90 24.34
N VAL A 154 -0.82 -16.25 23.19
CA VAL A 154 -0.39 -14.86 23.05
C VAL A 154 -1.53 -13.97 22.57
N SER A 155 -1.49 -12.68 22.88
CA SER A 155 -2.42 -11.73 22.27
C SER A 155 -2.08 -11.47 20.80
N LEU A 156 -3.07 -11.06 20.01
CA LEU A 156 -2.88 -10.66 18.62
C LEU A 156 -1.86 -9.52 18.50
N LEU A 157 -1.91 -8.53 19.40
CA LEU A 157 -0.90 -7.46 19.43
C LEU A 157 0.51 -8.00 19.64
N THR A 158 0.66 -9.01 20.51
CA THR A 158 1.95 -9.65 20.79
C THR A 158 2.44 -10.41 19.56
N ALA A 159 1.56 -11.13 18.87
CA ALA A 159 1.90 -11.82 17.62
C ALA A 159 2.32 -10.84 16.51
N ILE A 160 1.59 -9.72 16.35
CA ILE A 160 1.94 -8.64 15.40
C ILE A 160 3.34 -8.10 15.70
N ARG A 161 3.63 -7.80 16.97
CA ARG A 161 4.96 -7.32 17.39
C ARG A 161 6.05 -8.30 16.96
N TYR A 162 5.93 -9.58 17.32
CA TYR A 162 6.96 -10.58 17.02
C TYR A 162 7.11 -10.81 15.51
N ALA A 163 6.03 -10.84 14.76
CA ALA A 163 6.11 -10.96 13.29
C ALA A 163 6.82 -9.76 12.66
N CYS A 164 6.53 -8.54 13.13
CA CYS A 164 7.25 -7.34 12.67
C CYS A 164 8.74 -7.40 13.04
N GLU A 165 9.09 -7.86 14.24
CA GLU A 165 10.49 -8.03 14.66
C GLU A 165 11.24 -9.04 13.78
N MET A 166 10.61 -10.17 13.43
CA MET A 166 11.22 -11.16 12.53
C MET A 166 11.37 -10.65 11.10
N ALA A 167 10.48 -9.76 10.65
CA ALA A 167 10.49 -9.19 9.32
C ALA A 167 11.36 -7.91 9.19
N ASP A 168 12.01 -7.46 10.26
CA ASP A 168 12.67 -6.15 10.36
C ASP A 168 11.74 -4.98 9.98
N LEU A 169 10.52 -5.02 10.50
CA LEU A 169 9.47 -4.01 10.31
C LEU A 169 9.12 -3.31 11.61
N ARG A 170 8.50 -2.14 11.50
CA ARG A 170 7.91 -1.40 12.61
C ARG A 170 6.40 -1.38 12.47
N TYR A 171 5.70 -1.39 13.60
CA TYR A 171 4.27 -1.17 13.64
C TYR A 171 3.90 0.01 14.55
N HIS A 172 2.80 0.67 14.23
CA HIS A 172 2.17 1.69 15.04
C HIS A 172 0.68 1.41 15.16
N VAL A 173 0.14 1.47 16.38
CA VAL A 173 -1.31 1.38 16.61
C VAL A 173 -1.86 2.79 16.69
N ASP A 174 -2.77 3.12 15.80
CA ASP A 174 -3.56 4.35 15.81
C ASP A 174 -4.99 4.04 16.25
N SER A 175 -5.81 5.08 16.32
CA SER A 175 -7.22 5.10 16.72
C SER A 175 -8.16 4.32 15.81
N TRP A 176 -7.69 3.93 14.63
CA TRP A 176 -8.50 3.29 13.58
C TRP A 176 -7.74 2.22 12.78
N ALA A 177 -6.42 2.13 12.96
CA ALA A 177 -5.58 1.24 12.16
C ALA A 177 -4.34 0.75 12.89
N VAL A 178 -3.83 -0.38 12.40
CA VAL A 178 -2.45 -0.81 12.61
C VAL A 178 -1.66 -0.45 11.36
N ILE A 179 -0.66 0.40 11.52
CA ILE A 179 0.21 0.88 10.44
C ILE A 179 1.50 0.08 10.51
N ILE A 180 1.94 -0.48 9.38
CA ILE A 180 3.16 -1.28 9.31
C ILE A 180 4.07 -0.72 8.22
N ALA A 181 5.32 -0.47 8.56
CA ALA A 181 6.29 0.19 7.70
C ALA A 181 7.71 -0.36 7.93
N MET A 182 8.61 -0.09 7.01
CA MET A 182 10.04 -0.30 7.24
C MET A 182 10.53 0.62 8.36
N PRO A 183 11.53 0.22 9.16
CA PRO A 183 12.18 1.12 10.11
C PRO A 183 12.77 2.32 9.35
N GLU A 184 12.68 3.52 9.93
CA GLU A 184 13.43 4.65 9.42
C GLU A 184 14.92 4.27 9.40
N ARG A 185 15.55 4.34 8.22
CA ARG A 185 17.02 4.30 8.16
C ARG A 185 17.49 5.54 8.88
N THR A 186 17.88 5.39 10.13
CA THR A 186 18.57 6.44 10.85
C THR A 186 19.86 6.67 10.07
N SER A 187 19.93 7.76 9.30
CA SER A 187 21.19 8.17 8.68
C SER A 187 22.17 8.38 9.82
N ALA A 188 23.10 7.43 9.96
CA ALA A 188 24.20 7.56 10.89
C ALA A 188 24.90 8.88 10.58
N LYS A 189 24.96 9.74 11.60
CA LYS A 189 25.58 11.06 11.53
C LYS A 189 27.09 10.93 11.66
#